data_AF-A0A329RTC2-F1
#
_entry.id   AF-A0A329RTC2-F1
#
_cell.length_a   1.000
_cell.length_b   1.000
_cell.length_c   1.000
_cell.angle_alpha   90.00
_cell.angle_beta   90.00
_cell.angle_gamma   90.00
#
_symmetry.space_group_name_H-M   'P 1'
#
loop_
_entity.id
_entity.type
_entity.pdbx_description
1 polymer ?
#
loop_
_entity_poly.entity_id
_entity_poly.type
_entity_poly.pdbx_seq_one_letter_code
_entity_poly.pdbx_strand_id
1 'polypeptide(L)'
;MEKIQQLNLGDFEHKLAGRLSGGNKRKLSVAIAMIGNPATIVLDDPSPGMDPVSRRFMWDVIADISTRGKESTIVLTTHSMEECEALCSRVRIMVGGRLRGLGSVQHLKSRFGDGLVLGVTLDMRSANELENLLQNNFGDGTEFGAPIELEEKCRAFGNVDMAEHVMAPHPTGYSLAAAMERDGFICAEACGSWCVEATRFDELNDYLV
;
A
#
# COMPACT_ATOMS: atom_id res chain seq x y z
N MET A 1 27.74 -12.19 -17.52
CA MET A 1 27.01 -10.96 -17.89
C MET A 1 25.50 -11.13 -17.82
N GLU A 2 24.95 -12.29 -18.20
CA GLU A 2 23.49 -12.52 -18.24
C GLU A 2 22.75 -12.16 -16.93
N LYS A 3 23.22 -12.63 -15.75
CA LYS A 3 22.56 -12.34 -14.46
C LYS A 3 22.60 -10.86 -14.06
N ILE A 4 23.63 -10.12 -14.46
CA ILE A 4 23.73 -8.66 -14.21
C ILE A 4 22.67 -7.91 -15.02
N GLN A 5 22.44 -8.34 -16.27
CA GLN A 5 21.38 -7.78 -17.11
C GLN A 5 19.98 -8.16 -16.60
N GLN A 6 19.78 -9.41 -16.19
CA GLN A 6 18.51 -9.88 -15.61
C GLN A 6 18.07 -9.09 -14.38
N LEU A 7 19.03 -8.60 -13.58
CA LEU A 7 18.74 -7.79 -12.38
C LEU A 7 18.88 -6.27 -12.62
N ASN A 8 18.97 -5.85 -13.88
CA ASN A 8 19.10 -4.46 -14.29
C ASN A 8 20.26 -3.72 -13.58
N LEU A 9 21.43 -4.37 -13.53
CA LEU A 9 22.66 -3.85 -12.91
C LEU A 9 23.73 -3.47 -13.95
N GLY A 10 23.41 -3.48 -15.24
CA GLY A 10 24.37 -3.21 -16.33
C GLY A 10 25.07 -1.85 -16.18
N ASP A 11 24.30 -0.80 -15.91
CA ASP A 11 24.84 0.56 -15.72
C ASP A 11 25.78 0.70 -14.51
N PHE A 12 25.79 -0.30 -13.62
CA PHE A 12 26.57 -0.32 -12.40
C PHE A 12 27.69 -1.37 -12.42
N GLU A 13 27.94 -2.04 -13.54
CA GLU A 13 28.90 -3.14 -13.66
C GLU A 13 30.31 -2.75 -13.22
N HIS A 14 30.77 -1.53 -13.55
CA HIS A 14 32.09 -1.03 -13.19
C HIS A 14 32.10 -0.24 -11.88
N LYS A 15 30.97 -0.14 -11.18
CA LYS A 15 30.87 0.58 -9.92
C LYS A 15 31.22 -0.35 -8.77
N LEU A 16 32.11 0.11 -7.89
CA LEU A 16 32.47 -0.64 -6.67
C LEU A 16 31.22 -0.94 -5.84
N ALA A 17 31.06 -2.20 -5.42
CA ALA A 17 29.89 -2.68 -4.66
C ALA A 17 29.60 -1.83 -3.41
N GLY A 18 30.64 -1.33 -2.72
CA GLY A 18 30.49 -0.45 -1.57
C GLY A 18 29.75 0.87 -1.87
N ARG A 19 29.81 1.37 -3.12
CA ARG A 19 29.19 2.61 -3.60
C ARG A 19 27.80 2.42 -4.22
N LEU A 20 27.27 1.20 -4.25
CA LEU A 20 25.91 0.93 -4.70
C LEU A 20 24.89 1.40 -3.65
N SER A 21 23.69 1.77 -4.11
CA SER A 21 22.54 2.02 -3.21
C SER A 21 22.17 0.73 -2.47
N GLY A 22 21.44 0.84 -1.35
CA GLY A 22 20.99 -0.33 -0.58
C GLY A 22 20.27 -1.36 -1.45
N GLY A 23 19.30 -0.89 -2.26
CA GLY A 23 18.57 -1.76 -3.20
C GLY A 23 19.47 -2.40 -4.26
N ASN A 24 20.44 -1.68 -4.83
CA ASN A 24 21.35 -2.26 -5.83
C ASN A 24 22.35 -3.24 -5.21
N LYS A 25 22.80 -3.04 -3.97
CA LYS A 25 23.58 -4.04 -3.22
C LYS A 25 22.79 -5.33 -3.03
N ARG A 26 21.50 -5.20 -2.76
CA ARG A 26 20.59 -6.31 -2.57
C ARG A 26 20.33 -7.07 -3.87
N LYS A 27 20.06 -6.37 -4.96
CA LYS A 27 20.01 -6.94 -6.32
C LYS A 27 21.31 -7.68 -6.64
N LEU A 28 22.46 -7.07 -6.36
CA LEU A 28 23.77 -7.71 -6.59
C LEU A 28 23.93 -9.00 -5.76
N SER A 29 23.51 -8.99 -4.50
CA SER A 29 23.54 -10.19 -3.64
C SER A 29 22.71 -11.34 -4.20
N VAL A 30 21.50 -11.04 -4.70
CA VAL A 30 20.64 -12.03 -5.34
C VAL A 30 21.26 -12.53 -6.65
N ALA A 31 21.84 -11.62 -7.45
CA ALA A 31 22.59 -11.96 -8.67
C ALA A 31 23.70 -12.97 -8.35
N ILE A 32 24.51 -12.70 -7.33
CA ILE A 32 25.62 -13.57 -6.90
C ILE A 32 25.10 -14.95 -6.50
N ALA A 33 24.01 -15.02 -5.73
CA ALA A 33 23.40 -16.30 -5.31
C ALA A 33 22.87 -17.14 -6.49
N MET A 34 22.57 -16.50 -7.62
CA MET A 34 22.07 -17.13 -8.85
C MET A 34 23.17 -17.50 -9.85
N ILE A 35 24.43 -17.08 -9.62
CA ILE A 35 25.54 -17.41 -10.52
C ILE A 35 25.73 -18.93 -10.55
N GLY A 36 25.81 -19.49 -11.76
CA GLY A 36 26.02 -20.92 -11.98
C GLY A 36 24.75 -21.77 -11.92
N ASN A 37 23.56 -21.15 -11.89
CA ASN A 37 22.25 -21.82 -11.90
C ASN A 37 22.19 -23.01 -10.91
N PRO A 38 22.44 -22.77 -9.61
CA PRO A 38 22.44 -23.84 -8.62
C PRO A 38 21.05 -24.46 -8.49
N ALA A 39 20.97 -25.77 -8.24
CA ALA A 39 19.69 -26.46 -8.05
C ALA A 39 18.90 -25.95 -6.83
N THR A 40 19.58 -25.32 -5.86
CA THR A 40 18.96 -24.75 -4.67
C THR A 40 19.58 -23.40 -4.31
N ILE A 41 18.73 -22.42 -4.01
CA ILE A 41 19.14 -21.06 -3.63
C ILE A 41 18.48 -20.73 -2.29
N VAL A 42 19.24 -20.15 -1.36
CA VAL A 42 18.72 -19.66 -0.08
C VAL A 42 18.85 -18.14 -0.06
N LEU A 43 17.74 -17.44 0.18
CA LEU A 43 17.66 -15.98 0.22
C LEU A 43 17.13 -15.55 1.60
N ASP A 44 17.88 -14.68 2.29
CA ASP A 44 17.49 -14.18 3.61
C ASP A 44 17.06 -12.72 3.57
N ASP A 45 15.77 -12.47 3.53
CA ASP A 45 15.12 -11.16 3.49
C ASP A 45 15.60 -10.33 2.27
N PRO A 46 15.25 -10.73 1.02
CA PRO A 46 15.84 -10.22 -0.21
C PRO A 46 15.35 -8.84 -0.62
N SER A 47 14.17 -8.38 -0.23
CA SER A 47 13.62 -7.07 -0.61
C SER A 47 13.49 -5.93 0.43
N PRO A 48 13.95 -6.05 1.71
CA PRO A 48 13.88 -4.95 2.68
C PRO A 48 14.56 -3.68 2.21
N GLY A 49 13.93 -2.54 2.50
CA GLY A 49 14.50 -1.21 2.23
C GLY A 49 14.62 -0.88 0.74
N MET A 50 14.04 -1.69 -0.15
CA MET A 50 13.89 -1.38 -1.56
C MET A 50 12.62 -0.56 -1.78
N ASP A 51 12.66 0.38 -2.74
CA ASP A 51 11.46 1.07 -3.18
C ASP A 51 10.44 0.08 -3.80
N PRO A 52 9.13 0.40 -3.79
CA PRO A 52 8.08 -0.52 -4.25
C PRO A 52 8.31 -1.06 -5.67
N VAL A 53 8.85 -0.26 -6.57
CA VAL A 53 9.09 -0.64 -7.97
C VAL A 53 10.25 -1.63 -8.06
N SER A 54 11.38 -1.31 -7.43
CA SER A 54 12.54 -2.21 -7.40
C SER A 54 12.26 -3.53 -6.71
N ARG A 55 11.41 -3.52 -5.68
CA ARG A 55 10.96 -4.73 -4.96
C ARG A 55 10.15 -5.65 -5.86
N ARG A 56 9.14 -5.12 -6.56
CA ARG A 56 8.35 -5.90 -7.52
C ARG A 56 9.22 -6.48 -8.64
N PHE A 57 10.12 -5.68 -9.20
CA PHE A 57 11.08 -6.15 -10.20
C PHE A 57 11.93 -7.32 -9.68
N MET A 58 12.44 -7.24 -8.44
CA MET A 58 13.18 -8.34 -7.83
C MET A 58 12.31 -9.59 -7.68
N TRP A 59 11.04 -9.43 -7.29
CA TRP A 59 10.11 -10.55 -7.17
C TRP A 59 9.86 -11.22 -8.52
N ASP A 60 9.67 -10.45 -9.59
CA ASP A 60 9.48 -10.97 -10.94
C ASP A 60 10.68 -11.84 -11.36
N VAL A 61 11.91 -11.37 -11.13
CA VAL A 61 13.13 -12.14 -11.43
C VAL A 61 13.21 -13.44 -10.63
N ILE A 62 12.89 -13.40 -9.32
CA ILE A 62 12.89 -14.60 -8.47
C ILE A 62 11.80 -15.59 -8.90
N ALA A 63 10.61 -15.11 -9.24
CA ALA A 63 9.49 -15.91 -9.71
C ALA A 63 9.78 -16.55 -11.07
N ASP A 64 10.43 -15.84 -11.96
CA ASP A 64 10.83 -16.33 -13.29
C ASP A 64 11.81 -17.50 -13.17
N ILE A 65 12.78 -17.43 -12.26
CA ILE A 65 13.78 -18.50 -12.08
C ILE A 65 13.17 -19.72 -11.36
N SER A 66 12.40 -19.49 -10.28
CA SER A 66 11.86 -20.57 -9.45
C SER A 66 10.63 -21.24 -10.06
N THR A 67 9.64 -20.45 -10.45
CA THR A 67 8.28 -20.92 -10.71
C THR A 67 8.03 -21.09 -12.19
N ARG A 68 8.51 -20.14 -13.01
CA ARG A 68 8.31 -20.18 -14.47
C ARG A 68 9.36 -21.04 -15.19
N GLY A 69 10.63 -20.86 -14.86
CA GLY A 69 11.75 -21.61 -15.42
C GLY A 69 11.97 -22.98 -14.77
N LYS A 70 11.54 -23.15 -13.50
CA LYS A 70 11.78 -24.36 -12.68
C LYS A 70 13.25 -24.79 -12.65
N GLU A 71 14.17 -23.83 -12.77
CA GLU A 71 15.61 -24.09 -12.87
C GLU A 71 16.23 -24.38 -11.49
N SER A 72 15.64 -23.78 -10.44
CA SER A 72 16.16 -23.84 -9.08
C SER A 72 15.03 -23.90 -8.05
N THR A 73 15.25 -24.62 -6.94
CA THR A 73 14.41 -24.53 -5.75
C THR A 73 14.88 -23.37 -4.88
N ILE A 74 14.00 -22.43 -4.57
CA ILE A 74 14.33 -21.26 -3.74
C ILE A 74 13.74 -21.41 -2.34
N VAL A 75 14.59 -21.28 -1.32
CA VAL A 75 14.19 -21.17 0.08
C VAL A 75 14.37 -19.71 0.49
N LEU A 76 13.27 -19.08 0.87
CA LEU A 76 13.21 -17.68 1.24
C LEU A 76 12.87 -17.55 2.72
N THR A 77 13.59 -16.70 3.45
CA THR A 77 13.14 -16.16 4.73
C THR A 77 12.74 -14.71 4.54
N THR A 78 11.58 -14.33 5.09
CA THR A 78 11.08 -12.96 5.01
C THR A 78 10.12 -12.71 6.16
N HIS A 79 10.05 -11.45 6.59
CA HIS A 79 9.04 -10.96 7.51
C HIS A 79 7.86 -10.31 6.77
N SER A 80 7.96 -10.14 5.46
CA SER A 80 6.91 -9.56 4.62
C SER A 80 5.92 -10.62 4.17
N MET A 81 4.66 -10.46 4.54
CA MET A 81 3.61 -11.35 4.05
C MET A 81 3.35 -11.13 2.55
N GLU A 82 3.44 -9.89 2.05
CA GLU A 82 3.30 -9.60 0.61
C GLU A 82 4.35 -10.36 -0.22
N GLU A 83 5.59 -10.45 0.27
CA GLU A 83 6.66 -11.18 -0.40
C GLU A 83 6.41 -12.69 -0.39
N CYS A 84 5.98 -13.24 0.77
CA CYS A 84 5.56 -14.63 0.87
C CYS A 84 4.45 -14.95 -0.14
N GLU A 85 3.44 -14.08 -0.26
CA GLU A 85 2.30 -14.30 -1.14
C GLU A 85 2.67 -14.22 -2.63
N ALA A 86 3.58 -13.31 -2.98
CA ALA A 86 4.03 -13.16 -4.36
C ALA A 86 4.94 -14.30 -4.83
N LEU A 87 5.82 -14.81 -3.95
CA LEU A 87 6.92 -15.70 -4.36
C LEU A 87 6.76 -17.16 -3.90
N CYS A 88 6.09 -17.42 -2.78
CA CYS A 88 6.13 -18.73 -2.15
C CYS A 88 4.91 -19.60 -2.53
N SER A 89 5.19 -20.76 -3.11
CA SER A 89 4.17 -21.82 -3.28
C SER A 89 3.80 -22.50 -1.96
N ARG A 90 4.71 -22.51 -0.99
CA ARG A 90 4.54 -23.07 0.36
C ARG A 90 5.20 -22.16 1.37
N VAL A 91 4.52 -21.89 2.47
CA VAL A 91 4.97 -21.03 3.56
C VAL A 91 5.14 -21.87 4.82
N ARG A 92 6.22 -21.60 5.56
CA ARG A 92 6.45 -22.11 6.92
C ARG A 92 6.47 -20.95 7.89
N ILE A 93 5.67 -21.03 8.95
CA ILE A 93 5.63 -20.02 10.01
C ILE A 93 6.56 -20.45 11.13
N MET A 94 7.52 -19.60 11.49
CA MET A 94 8.44 -19.80 12.61
C MET A 94 8.12 -18.82 13.75
N VAL A 95 7.99 -19.32 14.97
CA VAL A 95 7.76 -18.50 16.18
C VAL A 95 8.63 -19.03 17.32
N GLY A 96 9.46 -18.17 17.92
CA GLY A 96 10.34 -18.55 19.03
C GLY A 96 11.31 -19.68 18.68
N GLY A 97 11.87 -19.66 17.45
CA GLY A 97 12.79 -20.69 16.95
C GLY A 97 12.13 -22.04 16.63
N ARG A 98 10.80 -22.14 16.68
CA ARG A 98 10.06 -23.38 16.37
C ARG A 98 9.11 -23.17 15.19
N LEU A 99 9.03 -24.17 14.33
CA LEU A 99 8.08 -24.18 13.22
C LEU A 99 6.68 -24.48 13.74
N ARG A 100 5.72 -23.59 13.47
CA ARG A 100 4.34 -23.67 13.96
C ARG A 100 3.34 -24.04 12.88
N GLY A 101 3.59 -23.64 11.63
CA GLY A 101 2.69 -23.92 10.52
C GLY A 101 3.46 -24.24 9.24
N LEU A 102 2.87 -25.06 8.38
CA LEU A 102 3.34 -25.35 7.02
C LEU A 102 2.11 -25.55 6.12
N GLY A 103 2.07 -24.86 4.99
CA GLY A 103 1.01 -25.03 4.00
C GLY A 103 1.17 -24.07 2.84
N SER A 104 0.25 -24.10 1.87
CA SER A 104 0.09 -22.96 0.97
C SER A 104 -0.44 -21.75 1.75
N VAL A 105 -0.27 -20.55 1.20
CA VAL A 105 -0.86 -19.32 1.76
C VAL A 105 -2.37 -19.53 2.01
N GLN A 106 -3.08 -20.08 1.03
CA GLN A 106 -4.53 -20.33 1.15
C GLN A 106 -4.87 -21.33 2.26
N HIS A 107 -4.08 -22.41 2.40
CA HIS A 107 -4.30 -23.38 3.48
C HIS A 107 -4.13 -22.74 4.85
N LEU A 108 -3.09 -21.92 5.02
CA LEU A 108 -2.81 -21.24 6.28
C LEU A 108 -3.90 -20.19 6.59
N LYS A 109 -4.32 -19.39 5.60
CA LYS A 109 -5.44 -18.44 5.73
C LYS A 109 -6.74 -19.14 6.12
N SER A 110 -7.08 -20.26 5.45
CA SER A 110 -8.31 -20.99 5.75
C SER A 110 -8.30 -21.66 7.13
N ARG A 111 -7.13 -22.08 7.62
CA ARG A 111 -7.00 -22.81 8.89
C ARG A 111 -6.83 -21.91 10.10
N PHE A 112 -6.14 -20.78 9.93
CA PHE A 112 -5.72 -19.91 11.02
C PHE A 112 -6.16 -18.44 10.85
N GLY A 113 -6.72 -18.08 9.69
CA GLY A 113 -7.30 -16.76 9.49
C GLY A 113 -8.59 -16.63 10.29
N ASP A 114 -8.77 -15.48 10.93
CA ASP A 114 -9.97 -15.15 11.67
C ASP A 114 -10.68 -13.99 10.97
N GLY A 115 -11.89 -14.25 10.49
CA GLY A 115 -12.69 -13.28 9.73
C GLY A 115 -12.34 -13.13 8.24
N LEU A 116 -13.09 -12.24 7.59
CA LEU A 116 -12.92 -11.82 6.20
C LEU A 116 -12.55 -10.33 6.20
N VAL A 117 -11.48 -9.97 5.49
CA VAL A 117 -11.12 -8.56 5.25
C VAL A 117 -11.53 -8.20 3.83
N LEU A 118 -12.47 -7.26 3.70
CA LEU A 118 -12.89 -6.70 2.42
C LEU A 118 -12.29 -5.30 2.26
N GLY A 119 -11.47 -5.11 1.23
CA GLY A 119 -11.03 -3.77 0.81
C GLY A 119 -11.94 -3.27 -0.30
N VAL A 120 -12.63 -2.15 -0.06
CA VAL A 120 -13.48 -1.48 -1.06
C VAL A 120 -12.81 -0.17 -1.42
N THR A 121 -12.50 0.02 -2.70
CA THR A 121 -12.07 1.30 -3.25
C THR A 121 -13.25 1.91 -3.99
N LEU A 122 -13.66 3.11 -3.60
CA LEU A 122 -14.71 3.85 -4.27
C LEU A 122 -14.10 4.69 -5.40
N ASP A 123 -14.74 4.70 -6.56
CA ASP A 123 -14.31 5.57 -7.66
C ASP A 123 -14.53 7.03 -7.28
N MET A 124 -13.48 7.83 -7.50
CA MET A 124 -13.58 9.29 -7.40
C MET A 124 -14.60 9.81 -8.40
N ARG A 125 -15.42 10.77 -7.97
CA ARG A 125 -16.33 11.49 -8.85
C ARG A 125 -15.54 12.21 -9.95
N SER A 126 -16.17 12.42 -11.10
CA SER A 126 -15.58 13.26 -12.15
C SER A 126 -15.35 14.69 -11.62
N ALA A 127 -14.28 15.35 -12.06
CA ALA A 127 -13.95 16.72 -11.64
C ALA A 127 -15.13 17.69 -11.84
N ASN A 128 -15.87 17.53 -12.94
CA ASN A 128 -17.06 18.34 -13.24
C ASN A 128 -18.19 18.15 -12.22
N GLU A 129 -18.40 16.93 -11.70
CA GLU A 129 -19.39 16.69 -10.66
C GLU A 129 -18.99 17.33 -9.33
N LEU A 130 -17.69 17.28 -9.00
CA LEU A 130 -17.16 17.94 -7.82
C LEU A 130 -17.28 19.46 -7.93
N GLU A 131 -16.91 20.04 -9.08
CA GLU A 131 -17.07 21.49 -9.35
C GLU A 131 -18.54 21.94 -9.23
N ASN A 132 -19.48 21.18 -9.80
CA ASN A 132 -20.90 21.50 -9.68
C ASN A 132 -21.38 21.42 -8.21
N LEU A 133 -20.92 20.43 -7.45
CA LEU A 133 -21.25 20.31 -6.02
C LEU A 133 -20.65 21.44 -5.18
N LEU A 134 -19.43 21.87 -5.51
CA LEU A 134 -18.76 23.01 -4.87
C LEU A 134 -19.50 24.32 -5.17
N GLN A 135 -19.83 24.59 -6.43
CA GLN A 135 -20.57 25.79 -6.81
C GLN A 135 -21.95 25.85 -6.16
N ASN A 136 -22.68 24.74 -6.10
CA ASN A 136 -24.05 24.72 -5.57
C ASN A 136 -24.11 24.83 -4.04
N ASN A 137 -23.16 24.23 -3.32
CA ASN A 137 -23.23 24.15 -1.85
C ASN A 137 -22.23 25.08 -1.13
N PHE A 138 -21.09 25.37 -1.76
CA PHE A 138 -19.98 26.08 -1.14
C PHE A 138 -19.75 27.49 -1.73
N GLY A 139 -20.21 27.77 -2.95
CA GLY A 139 -20.08 29.07 -3.63
C GLY A 139 -18.63 29.41 -4.01
N ASP A 140 -18.32 30.70 -4.21
CA ASP A 140 -16.96 31.17 -4.59
C ASP A 140 -15.95 31.20 -3.42
N GLY A 141 -16.34 30.74 -2.23
CA GLY A 141 -15.44 30.69 -1.07
C GLY A 141 -14.38 29.61 -1.26
N THR A 142 -13.11 30.00 -1.31
CA THR A 142 -11.98 29.06 -1.52
C THR A 142 -11.50 28.41 -0.22
N GLU A 143 -11.73 29.05 0.93
CA GLU A 143 -11.18 28.67 2.24
C GLU A 143 -12.21 28.91 3.35
N PHE A 144 -12.25 28.03 4.34
CA PHE A 144 -13.12 28.10 5.53
C PHE A 144 -12.26 28.10 6.80
N GLY A 145 -12.31 29.18 7.59
CA GLY A 145 -11.41 29.36 8.73
C GLY A 145 -12.07 29.16 10.10
N ALA A 146 -13.38 29.37 10.19
CA ALA A 146 -14.10 29.27 11.47
C ALA A 146 -14.95 27.99 11.56
N PRO A 147 -15.04 27.32 12.72
CA PRO A 147 -15.94 26.17 12.94
C PRO A 147 -17.41 26.46 12.60
N ILE A 148 -17.85 27.71 12.82
CA ILE A 148 -19.20 28.18 12.49
C ILE A 148 -19.44 28.17 10.97
N GLU A 149 -18.43 28.52 10.17
CA GLU A 149 -18.52 28.48 8.71
C GLU A 149 -18.62 27.02 8.21
N LEU A 150 -17.93 26.10 8.87
CA LEU A 150 -18.00 24.67 8.55
C LEU A 150 -19.41 24.11 8.80
N GLU A 151 -20.03 24.41 9.96
CA GLU A 151 -21.40 23.99 10.27
C GLU A 151 -22.43 24.51 9.25
N GLU A 152 -22.32 25.78 8.83
CA GLU A 152 -23.20 26.36 7.83
C GLU A 152 -23.06 25.67 6.46
N LYS A 153 -21.84 25.30 6.09
CA LYS A 153 -21.57 24.62 4.82
C LYS A 153 -21.96 23.15 4.83
N CYS A 154 -21.75 22.44 5.94
CA CYS A 154 -22.27 21.09 6.16
C CYS A 154 -23.81 21.08 6.10
N ARG A 155 -24.46 22.10 6.69
CA ARG A 155 -25.92 22.30 6.55
C ARG A 155 -26.33 22.54 5.10
N ALA A 156 -25.60 23.35 4.33
CA ALA A 156 -25.87 23.59 2.92
C ALA A 156 -25.74 22.31 2.07
N PHE A 157 -24.79 21.44 2.43
CA PHE A 157 -24.62 20.12 1.80
C PHE A 157 -25.75 19.13 2.14
N GLY A 158 -26.52 19.39 3.21
CA GLY A 158 -27.68 18.59 3.60
C GLY A 158 -27.48 17.70 4.82
N ASN A 159 -26.33 17.80 5.51
CA ASN A 159 -26.08 17.06 6.75
C ASN A 159 -25.28 17.92 7.75
N VAL A 160 -25.95 18.38 8.81
CA VAL A 160 -25.37 19.26 9.84
C VAL A 160 -24.35 18.52 10.71
N ASP A 161 -24.59 17.23 10.97
CA ASP A 161 -23.81 16.41 11.90
C ASP A 161 -22.39 16.14 11.35
N MET A 162 -22.18 16.35 10.04
CA MET A 162 -20.86 16.27 9.43
C MET A 162 -19.83 17.23 10.03
N ALA A 163 -20.23 18.41 10.52
CA ALA A 163 -19.28 19.33 11.14
C ALA A 163 -18.66 18.73 12.41
N GLU A 164 -19.42 17.92 13.16
CA GLU A 164 -18.94 17.23 14.37
C GLU A 164 -17.98 16.08 14.03
N HIS A 165 -18.07 15.53 12.82
CA HIS A 165 -17.18 14.47 12.34
C HIS A 165 -15.78 14.98 11.96
N VAL A 166 -15.55 16.29 11.89
CA VAL A 166 -14.21 16.87 11.64
C VAL A 166 -13.41 16.92 12.95
N MET A 167 -13.01 15.74 13.41
CA MET A 167 -12.21 15.56 14.63
C MET A 167 -11.13 14.49 14.44
N ALA A 168 -10.03 14.62 15.18
CA ALA A 168 -8.88 13.71 15.09
C ALA A 168 -9.19 12.20 15.18
N PRO A 169 -10.13 11.73 16.03
CA PRO A 169 -10.44 10.29 16.10
C PRO A 169 -11.43 9.82 15.02
N HIS A 170 -11.97 10.69 14.16
CA HIS A 170 -12.98 10.30 13.18
C HIS A 170 -12.35 9.58 11.97
N PRO A 171 -12.89 8.43 11.50
CA PRO A 171 -12.30 7.63 10.43
C PRO A 171 -12.03 8.39 9.13
N THR A 172 -12.93 9.29 8.74
CA THR A 172 -12.83 10.08 7.50
C THR A 172 -12.44 11.53 7.77
N GLY A 173 -12.73 12.07 8.95
CA GLY A 173 -12.64 13.51 9.25
C GLY A 173 -11.29 13.97 9.78
N TYR A 174 -10.41 13.05 10.17
CA TYR A 174 -9.10 13.36 10.74
C TYR A 174 -8.23 14.23 9.80
N SER A 175 -8.33 14.02 8.47
CA SER A 175 -7.55 14.76 7.47
C SER A 175 -7.91 16.25 7.45
N LEU A 176 -9.21 16.55 7.55
CA LEU A 176 -9.71 17.93 7.63
C LEU A 176 -9.39 18.57 8.97
N ALA A 177 -9.51 17.83 10.07
CA ALA A 177 -9.13 18.31 11.40
C ALA A 177 -7.63 18.67 11.46
N ALA A 178 -6.77 17.81 10.90
CA ALA A 178 -5.34 18.08 10.82
C ALA A 178 -5.00 19.28 9.92
N ALA A 179 -5.75 19.49 8.82
CA ALA A 179 -5.59 20.67 7.98
C ALA A 179 -6.00 21.95 8.73
N MET A 180 -7.12 21.92 9.46
CA MET A 180 -7.58 23.04 10.27
C MET A 180 -6.58 23.39 11.39
N GLU A 181 -6.02 22.39 12.09
CA GLU A 181 -4.99 22.62 13.13
C GLU A 181 -3.68 23.17 12.56
N ARG A 182 -3.30 22.75 11.35
CA ARG A 182 -2.03 23.15 10.72
C ARG A 182 -2.11 24.53 10.07
N ASP A 183 -3.16 24.75 9.27
CA ASP A 183 -3.27 25.89 8.35
C ASP A 183 -4.22 26.97 8.89
N GLY A 184 -5.05 26.64 9.88
CA GLY A 184 -6.08 27.53 10.41
C GLY A 184 -7.29 27.69 9.50
N PHE A 185 -7.35 26.93 8.39
CA PHE A 185 -8.46 26.88 7.47
C PHE A 185 -8.54 25.52 6.74
N ILE A 186 -9.68 25.25 6.11
CA ILE A 186 -9.90 24.12 5.22
C ILE A 186 -10.22 24.65 3.81
N CYS A 187 -9.56 24.12 2.79
CA CYS A 187 -9.89 24.42 1.40
C CYS A 187 -11.28 23.91 1.03
N ALA A 188 -12.06 24.69 0.29
CA ALA A 188 -13.42 24.31 -0.08
C ALA A 188 -13.51 23.03 -0.90
N GLU A 189 -12.54 22.81 -1.79
CA GLU A 189 -12.41 21.57 -2.58
C GLU A 189 -12.20 20.35 -1.68
N ALA A 190 -11.32 20.46 -0.68
CA ALA A 190 -11.07 19.38 0.27
C ALA A 190 -12.30 19.09 1.13
N CYS A 191 -13.01 20.13 1.59
CA CYS A 191 -14.26 19.98 2.35
C CYS A 191 -15.35 19.31 1.49
N GLY A 192 -15.55 19.77 0.25
CA GLY A 192 -16.57 19.22 -0.64
C GLY A 192 -16.29 17.78 -1.05
N SER A 193 -15.04 17.44 -1.36
CA SER A 193 -14.65 16.05 -1.64
C SER A 193 -14.90 15.16 -0.44
N TRP A 194 -14.52 15.63 0.75
CA TRP A 194 -14.74 14.89 1.99
C TRP A 194 -16.23 14.67 2.30
N CYS A 195 -17.10 15.67 2.15
CA CYS A 195 -18.53 15.49 2.39
C CYS A 195 -19.14 14.39 1.50
N VAL A 196 -18.71 14.31 0.22
CA VAL A 196 -19.17 13.27 -0.71
C VAL A 196 -18.65 11.90 -0.30
N GLU A 197 -17.36 11.80 0.07
CA GLU A 197 -16.75 10.54 0.50
C GLU A 197 -17.33 10.06 1.82
N ALA A 198 -17.55 10.95 2.78
CA ALA A 198 -18.14 10.65 4.08
C ALA A 198 -19.57 10.12 3.92
N THR A 199 -20.40 10.75 3.09
CA THR A 199 -21.77 10.25 2.83
C THR A 199 -21.76 8.83 2.27
N ARG A 200 -20.86 8.55 1.31
CA ARG A 200 -20.72 7.20 0.72
C ARG A 200 -20.19 6.19 1.73
N PHE A 201 -19.28 6.61 2.60
CA PHE A 201 -18.77 5.77 3.69
C PHE A 201 -19.90 5.39 4.64
N ASP A 202 -20.72 6.36 5.05
CA ASP A 202 -21.87 6.13 5.94
C ASP A 202 -22.93 5.23 5.28
N GLU A 203 -23.29 5.48 4.01
CA GLU A 203 -24.21 4.63 3.25
C GLU A 203 -23.72 3.18 3.13
N LEU A 204 -22.41 3.00 2.86
CA LEU A 204 -21.80 1.67 2.79
C LEU A 204 -21.78 0.99 4.16
N ASN A 205 -21.46 1.74 5.21
CA ASN A 205 -21.41 1.21 6.57
C ASN A 205 -22.81 0.79 7.05
N ASP A 206 -23.84 1.59 6.77
CA ASP A 206 -25.24 1.27 7.08
C ASP A 206 -25.74 0.05 6.29
N TYR A 207 -25.28 -0.16 5.05
CA TYR A 207 -25.63 -1.35 4.27
C TYR A 207 -25.02 -2.65 4.82
N LEU A 208 -23.87 -2.55 5.48
CA LEU A 208 -23.11 -3.71 5.99
C LEU A 208 -23.55 -4.19 7.38
N VAL A 209 -24.34 -3.39 8.11
CA VAL A 209 -24.87 -3.69 9.46
C VAL A 209 -26.29 -4.26 9.39
#